data_AF-A0A7V4EIS1-F1
#
_entry.id   AF-A0A7V4EIS1-F1
#
_cell.length_a   1.000
_cell.length_b   1.000
_cell.length_c   1.000
_cell.angle_alpha   90.00
_cell.angle_beta   90.00
_cell.angle_gamma   90.00
#
_symmetry.space_group_name_H-M   'P 1'
#
loop_
_entity.id
_entity.type
_entity.pdbx_description
1 polymer ?
#
loop_
_entity_poly.entity_id
_entity_poly.type
_entity_poly.pdbx_seq_one_letter_code
_entity_poly.pdbx_strand_id
1 'polypeptide(L)'
;MRVLGRRVYWRWFGEVFLEGGLRLRMTGDAAKWLRPGDRVRLATEYHKPLLDFDEYALKGAFPVWPLFSRTLDHVRESPLGGEVYRYRLRAREAMYEADFEAIAELEQYHYASEKEVVALWVCPRCGKTRFANTKPPCECGGEARLKEIRGSTPASRFLILELVERLPFEPRILGYVRLDPPIPRMHRRVPGGVERNIRERIFPKDWFHPTFEGGKDWESALDRVHTAASRIARVVVHPDYRSEGLGALLVELALAWVKERAVPEGRREKHLVYTVAQMARYHPFFEKVGFRYLFDTASGRPVLAYPLTEEAEHYLERFLKEDPYARAHGGRLFVSRFGRVRGLPGSIRLVGVRKG
;
A
#
# COMPACT_ATOMS: atom_id res chain seq x y z
N MET A 1 -1.59 -29.96 -2.77
CA MET A 1 -1.02 -29.93 -4.13
C MET A 1 0.27 -29.14 -4.12
N ARG A 2 1.21 -29.40 -5.04
CA ARG A 2 2.38 -28.53 -5.24
C ARG A 2 2.24 -27.67 -6.48
N VAL A 3 2.84 -26.48 -6.40
CA VAL A 3 3.05 -25.60 -7.55
C VAL A 3 4.19 -26.16 -8.39
N LEU A 4 3.96 -26.33 -9.69
CA LEU A 4 4.98 -26.73 -10.67
C LEU A 4 5.64 -25.52 -11.32
N GLY A 5 4.89 -24.43 -11.48
CA GLY A 5 5.40 -23.19 -12.04
C GLY A 5 4.32 -22.13 -12.20
N ARG A 6 4.70 -21.02 -12.85
CA ARG A 6 3.82 -19.89 -13.12
C ARG A 6 4.17 -19.22 -14.46
N ARG A 7 3.20 -18.56 -15.06
CA ARG A 7 3.38 -17.61 -16.15
C ARG A 7 2.69 -16.30 -15.79
N VAL A 8 3.43 -15.20 -15.84
CA VAL A 8 2.89 -13.86 -15.57
C VAL A 8 2.91 -13.09 -16.88
N TYR A 9 1.73 -12.72 -17.37
CA TYR A 9 1.56 -11.98 -18.62
C TYR A 9 1.45 -10.48 -18.33
N TRP A 10 0.59 -10.14 -17.37
CA TRP A 10 0.30 -8.78 -16.92
C TRP A 10 0.12 -8.76 -15.41
N ARG A 11 0.13 -7.58 -14.78
CA ARG A 11 -0.17 -7.46 -13.34
C ARG A 11 -1.55 -8.03 -12.99
N TRP A 12 -2.52 -7.85 -13.88
CA TRP A 12 -3.89 -8.35 -13.75
C TRP A 12 -4.12 -9.76 -14.31
N PHE A 13 -3.11 -10.40 -14.94
CA PHE A 13 -3.30 -11.72 -15.53
C PHE A 13 -2.05 -12.62 -15.48
N GLY A 14 -2.23 -13.79 -14.89
CA GLY A 14 -1.23 -14.85 -14.80
C GLY A 14 -1.88 -16.23 -14.69
N GLU A 15 -1.05 -17.24 -14.91
CA GLU A 15 -1.42 -18.65 -14.76
C GLU A 15 -0.47 -19.34 -13.79
N VAL A 16 -1.02 -20.23 -12.96
CA VAL A 16 -0.26 -21.11 -12.07
C VAL A 16 -0.53 -22.56 -12.44
N PHE A 17 0.54 -23.35 -12.52
CA PHE A 17 0.48 -24.77 -12.85
C PHE A 17 0.66 -25.58 -11.57
N LEU A 18 -0.26 -26.50 -11.31
CA LEU A 18 -0.22 -27.41 -10.17
C LEU A 18 0.01 -28.86 -10.63
N GLU A 19 0.41 -29.71 -9.70
CA GLU A 19 0.43 -31.17 -9.89
C GLU A 19 -0.93 -31.69 -10.41
N GLY A 20 -0.90 -32.79 -11.15
CA GLY A 20 -2.12 -33.37 -11.75
C GLY A 20 -2.64 -32.63 -12.99
N GLY A 21 -1.82 -31.75 -13.59
CA GLY A 21 -2.17 -31.05 -14.83
C GLY A 21 -3.14 -29.89 -14.68
N LEU A 22 -3.43 -29.47 -13.43
CA LEU A 22 -4.34 -28.37 -13.14
C LEU A 22 -3.69 -27.01 -13.40
N ARG A 23 -4.45 -26.11 -14.04
CA ARG A 23 -4.07 -24.74 -14.32
C ARG A 23 -5.06 -23.77 -13.71
N LEU A 24 -4.55 -22.75 -13.02
CA LEU A 24 -5.35 -21.73 -12.36
C LEU A 24 -5.10 -20.36 -12.98
N ARG A 25 -6.17 -19.65 -13.38
CA ARG A 25 -6.09 -18.23 -13.77
C ARG A 25 -6.27 -17.34 -12.56
N MET A 26 -5.39 -16.35 -12.42
CA MET A 26 -5.43 -15.34 -11.36
C MET A 26 -4.76 -14.05 -11.83
N THR A 27 -4.67 -13.06 -10.96
CA THR A 27 -3.84 -11.89 -11.23
C THR A 27 -2.36 -12.28 -11.27
N GLY A 28 -1.59 -11.63 -12.16
CA GLY A 28 -0.15 -11.81 -12.19
C GLY A 28 0.53 -11.38 -10.89
N ASP A 29 -0.03 -10.37 -10.21
CA ASP A 29 0.41 -9.91 -8.88
C ASP A 29 0.21 -10.96 -7.77
N ALA A 30 -0.73 -11.89 -7.91
CA ALA A 30 -0.84 -13.06 -7.04
C ALA A 30 0.09 -14.19 -7.51
N ALA A 31 0.06 -14.52 -8.80
CA ALA A 31 0.83 -15.63 -9.38
C ALA A 31 2.34 -15.50 -9.12
N LYS A 32 2.90 -14.29 -9.17
CA LYS A 32 4.33 -14.02 -8.95
C LYS A 32 4.87 -14.37 -7.56
N TRP A 33 4.01 -14.67 -6.60
CA TRP A 33 4.45 -15.08 -5.26
C TRP A 33 4.43 -16.59 -5.04
N LEU A 34 3.83 -17.34 -5.97
CA LEU A 34 3.79 -18.81 -5.96
C LEU A 34 5.00 -19.38 -6.69
N ARG A 35 5.83 -20.14 -5.99
CA ARG A 35 7.09 -20.68 -6.52
C ARG A 35 6.99 -22.18 -6.77
N PRO A 36 7.75 -22.73 -7.74
CA PRO A 36 7.87 -24.17 -7.90
C PRO A 36 8.22 -24.86 -6.56
N GLY A 37 7.48 -25.91 -6.23
CA GLY A 37 7.62 -26.68 -4.99
C GLY A 37 6.77 -26.20 -3.81
N ASP A 38 6.20 -24.98 -3.86
CA ASP A 38 5.32 -24.45 -2.81
C ASP A 38 4.11 -25.39 -2.61
N ARG A 39 3.78 -25.68 -1.35
CA ARG A 39 2.61 -26.48 -0.99
C ARG A 39 1.38 -25.58 -0.87
N VAL A 40 0.32 -25.94 -1.58
CA VAL A 40 -0.95 -25.20 -1.59
C VAL A 40 -2.14 -26.12 -1.36
N ARG A 41 -3.19 -25.55 -0.79
CA ARG A 41 -4.53 -26.13 -0.66
C ARG A 41 -5.44 -25.43 -1.66
N LEU A 42 -6.00 -26.22 -2.58
CA LEU A 42 -6.98 -25.78 -3.57
C LEU A 42 -8.36 -26.23 -3.08
N ALA A 43 -9.32 -25.34 -3.09
CA ALA A 43 -10.73 -25.64 -2.88
C ALA A 43 -11.51 -25.22 -4.13
N THR A 44 -12.26 -26.15 -4.72
CA THR A 44 -13.05 -25.93 -5.93
C THR A 44 -14.12 -27.02 -6.04
N GLU A 45 -15.27 -26.68 -6.62
CA GLU A 45 -16.35 -27.61 -6.94
C GLU A 45 -16.26 -28.10 -8.40
N TYR A 46 -15.29 -27.58 -9.16
CA TYR A 46 -15.18 -27.83 -10.60
C TYR A 46 -14.15 -28.90 -10.91
N HIS A 47 -14.54 -29.86 -11.74
CA HIS A 47 -13.68 -30.96 -12.19
C HIS A 47 -13.22 -30.76 -13.63
N LYS A 48 -12.34 -29.78 -13.84
CA LYS A 48 -11.77 -29.46 -15.16
C LYS A 48 -10.29 -29.06 -15.06
N PRO A 49 -9.49 -29.23 -16.12
CA PRO A 49 -8.05 -28.97 -16.07
C PRO A 49 -7.69 -27.49 -15.96
N LEU A 50 -8.60 -26.57 -16.27
CA LEU A 50 -8.39 -25.12 -16.20
C LEU A 50 -9.49 -24.47 -15.37
N LEU A 51 -9.12 -23.83 -14.26
CA LEU A 51 -10.02 -23.07 -13.40
C LEU A 51 -9.82 -21.56 -13.63
N ASP A 52 -10.93 -20.88 -13.83
CA ASP A 52 -11.03 -19.44 -14.02
C ASP A 52 -11.14 -18.68 -12.68
N PHE A 53 -11.09 -17.35 -12.75
CA PHE A 53 -10.93 -16.45 -11.58
C PHE A 53 -11.90 -16.74 -10.42
N ASP A 54 -13.17 -17.06 -10.68
CA ASP A 54 -14.21 -17.20 -9.65
C ASP A 54 -14.49 -18.67 -9.27
N GLU A 55 -13.69 -19.61 -9.78
CA GLU A 55 -14.01 -21.04 -9.70
C GLU A 55 -13.24 -21.79 -8.59
N TYR A 56 -12.42 -21.08 -7.82
CA TYR A 56 -11.60 -21.69 -6.79
C TYR A 56 -11.16 -20.72 -5.69
N ALA A 57 -10.70 -21.31 -4.59
CA ALA A 57 -9.90 -20.63 -3.58
C ALA A 57 -8.55 -21.35 -3.43
N LEU A 58 -7.49 -20.57 -3.22
CA LEU A 58 -6.13 -21.07 -3.08
C LEU A 58 -5.50 -20.53 -1.81
N LYS A 59 -4.95 -21.44 -1.00
CA LYS A 59 -4.24 -21.10 0.24
C LYS A 59 -2.84 -21.72 0.25
N GLY A 60 -1.82 -20.88 0.49
CA GLY A 60 -0.47 -21.32 0.83
C GLY A 60 -0.30 -21.35 2.35
N ALA A 61 0.77 -20.73 2.86
CA ALA A 61 0.84 -20.39 4.28
C ALA A 61 -0.27 -19.39 4.66
N PHE A 62 -0.52 -18.43 3.77
CA PHE A 62 -1.58 -17.44 3.86
C PHE A 62 -2.58 -17.59 2.71
N PRO A 63 -3.80 -17.04 2.82
CA PRO A 63 -4.76 -17.03 1.72
C PRO A 63 -4.21 -16.28 0.51
N VAL A 64 -4.16 -16.92 -0.66
CA VAL A 64 -3.63 -16.36 -1.91
C VAL A 64 -4.76 -15.90 -2.83
N TRP A 65 -5.83 -16.69 -2.91
CA TRP A 65 -6.97 -16.45 -3.79
C TRP A 65 -8.28 -16.89 -3.11
N PRO A 66 -9.41 -16.14 -3.21
CA PRO A 66 -9.54 -14.83 -3.87
C PRO A 66 -8.74 -13.75 -3.15
N LEU A 67 -8.52 -12.63 -3.84
CA LEU A 67 -7.81 -11.47 -3.28
C LEU A 67 -8.55 -10.88 -2.07
N PHE A 68 -7.83 -10.12 -1.24
CA PHE A 68 -8.44 -9.41 -0.14
C PHE A 68 -9.49 -8.41 -0.65
N SER A 69 -10.66 -8.41 -0.03
CA SER A 69 -11.79 -7.53 -0.32
C SER A 69 -12.65 -7.38 0.93
N ARG A 70 -13.00 -6.15 1.30
CA ARG A 70 -13.92 -5.82 2.39
C ARG A 70 -14.83 -4.68 1.95
N THR A 71 -16.12 -4.81 2.23
CA THR A 71 -17.08 -3.71 2.09
C THR A 71 -17.33 -3.11 3.45
N LEU A 72 -17.42 -1.79 3.52
CA LEU A 72 -17.68 -1.05 4.74
C LEU A 72 -18.42 0.25 4.44
N ASP A 73 -19.10 0.76 5.46
CA ASP A 73 -19.62 2.12 5.46
C ASP A 73 -18.62 3.03 6.16
N HIS A 74 -18.36 4.20 5.57
CA HIS A 74 -17.58 5.26 6.19
C HIS A 74 -18.46 6.49 6.36
N VAL A 75 -18.66 6.92 7.60
CA VAL A 75 -19.52 8.06 7.92
C VAL A 75 -18.66 9.30 8.14
N ARG A 76 -19.00 10.37 7.44
CA ARG A 76 -18.50 11.70 7.71
C ARG A 76 -19.39 12.36 8.77
N GLU A 77 -18.81 12.63 9.93
CA GLU A 77 -19.49 13.38 10.98
C GLU A 77 -19.28 14.89 10.83
N SER A 78 -20.30 15.65 11.24
CA SER A 78 -20.21 17.11 11.36
C SER A 78 -19.37 17.49 12.58
N PRO A 79 -18.59 18.59 12.53
CA PRO A 79 -17.95 19.15 13.73
C PRO A 79 -18.93 19.51 14.86
N LEU A 80 -20.23 19.65 14.54
CA LEU A 80 -21.31 19.95 15.47
C LEU A 80 -22.09 18.70 15.92
N GLY A 81 -21.65 17.51 15.50
CA GLY A 81 -22.36 16.24 15.69
C GLY A 81 -23.35 15.95 14.56
N GLY A 82 -23.61 14.65 14.32
CA GLY A 82 -24.52 14.16 13.28
C GLY A 82 -23.83 13.71 11.99
N GLU A 83 -24.50 12.80 11.26
CA GLU A 83 -24.05 12.26 9.97
C GLU A 83 -24.25 13.31 8.86
N VAL A 84 -23.16 13.71 8.22
CA VAL A 84 -23.19 14.61 7.05
C VAL A 84 -23.34 13.80 5.77
N TYR A 85 -22.59 12.71 5.66
CA TYR A 85 -22.59 11.85 4.49
C TYR A 85 -22.08 10.45 4.84
N ARG A 86 -22.57 9.43 4.14
CA ARG A 86 -22.14 8.04 4.26
C ARG A 86 -21.63 7.53 2.93
N TYR A 87 -20.39 7.08 2.95
CA TYR A 87 -19.76 6.45 1.81
C TYR A 87 -19.91 4.94 1.93
N ARG A 88 -20.46 4.29 0.90
CA ARG A 88 -20.37 2.84 0.76
C ARG A 88 -19.10 2.48 0.01
N LEU A 89 -18.14 1.91 0.72
CA LEU A 89 -16.79 1.69 0.23
C LEU A 89 -16.47 0.20 0.08
N ARG A 90 -15.62 -0.11 -0.89
CA ARG A 90 -15.01 -1.43 -1.05
C ARG A 90 -13.50 -1.29 -1.05
N ALA A 91 -12.87 -1.76 0.01
CA ALA A 91 -11.42 -1.90 0.09
C ALA A 91 -11.02 -3.26 -0.50
N ARG A 92 -10.31 -3.26 -1.61
CA ARG A 92 -9.88 -4.53 -2.25
C ARG A 92 -8.52 -4.39 -2.91
N GLU A 93 -7.86 -5.51 -3.13
CA GLU A 93 -6.64 -5.49 -3.93
C GLU A 93 -6.94 -5.12 -5.39
N ALA A 94 -5.99 -4.41 -6.01
CA ALA A 94 -6.05 -4.10 -7.44
C ALA A 94 -6.02 -5.42 -8.24
N MET A 95 -6.98 -5.57 -9.15
CA MET A 95 -7.21 -6.82 -9.86
C MET A 95 -7.25 -6.62 -11.36
N TYR A 96 -7.84 -5.53 -11.84
CA TYR A 96 -8.08 -5.26 -13.25
C TYR A 96 -7.11 -4.23 -13.80
N GLU A 97 -6.90 -4.21 -15.12
CA GLU A 97 -6.10 -3.17 -15.77
C GLU A 97 -6.59 -1.76 -15.39
N ALA A 98 -7.91 -1.54 -15.43
CA ALA A 98 -8.54 -0.27 -15.06
C ALA A 98 -8.26 0.16 -13.60
N ASP A 99 -7.93 -0.76 -12.70
CA ASP A 99 -7.52 -0.40 -11.34
C ASP A 99 -6.12 0.23 -11.35
N PHE A 100 -5.20 -0.32 -12.14
CA PHE A 100 -3.85 0.22 -12.26
C PHE A 100 -3.81 1.52 -13.07
N GLU A 101 -4.67 1.67 -14.07
CA GLU A 101 -4.87 2.94 -14.78
C GLU A 101 -5.33 4.04 -13.81
N ALA A 102 -6.32 3.75 -12.96
CA ALA A 102 -6.79 4.68 -11.93
C ALA A 102 -5.75 4.98 -10.85
N ILE A 103 -4.91 4.00 -10.46
CA ILE A 103 -3.78 4.25 -9.56
C ILE A 103 -2.78 5.21 -10.22
N ALA A 104 -2.46 5.01 -11.50
CA ALA A 104 -1.57 5.89 -12.24
C ALA A 104 -2.13 7.32 -12.35
N GLU A 105 -3.45 7.46 -12.53
CA GLU A 105 -4.13 8.76 -12.48
C GLU A 105 -4.02 9.42 -11.10
N LEU A 106 -4.27 8.66 -10.01
CA LEU A 106 -4.15 9.16 -8.65
C LEU A 106 -2.72 9.63 -8.30
N GLU A 107 -1.69 8.95 -8.82
CA GLU A 107 -0.29 9.36 -8.66
C GLU A 107 -0.03 10.75 -9.28
N GLN A 108 -0.71 11.12 -10.36
CA GLN A 108 -0.55 12.45 -10.96
C GLN A 108 -0.93 13.56 -9.97
N TYR A 109 -1.98 13.38 -9.17
CA TYR A 109 -2.36 14.36 -8.14
C TYR A 109 -1.36 14.44 -6.98
N HIS A 110 -0.50 13.44 -6.82
CA HIS A 110 0.59 13.47 -5.86
C HIS A 110 1.81 14.23 -6.39
N TYR A 111 2.04 14.18 -7.72
CA TYR A 111 3.19 14.78 -8.42
C TYR A 111 2.84 16.02 -9.26
N ALA A 112 1.62 16.55 -9.17
CA ALA A 112 1.10 17.59 -10.07
C ALA A 112 1.98 18.85 -10.13
N SER A 113 2.75 19.13 -9.07
CA SER A 113 3.71 20.25 -9.04
C SER A 113 5.04 19.98 -9.75
N GLU A 114 5.41 18.72 -10.01
CA GLU A 114 6.76 18.33 -10.46
C GLU A 114 6.85 18.01 -11.98
N LYS A 115 5.74 18.09 -12.74
CA LYS A 115 5.65 17.68 -14.16
C LYS A 115 6.21 16.26 -14.43
N GLU A 116 6.24 15.40 -13.41
CA GLU A 116 6.80 14.07 -13.55
C GLU A 116 5.86 13.17 -14.36
N VAL A 117 6.46 12.38 -15.26
CA VAL A 117 5.74 11.32 -15.95
C VAL A 117 5.71 10.08 -15.05
N VAL A 118 4.50 9.62 -14.69
CA VAL A 118 4.28 8.60 -13.65
C VAL A 118 4.06 7.19 -14.20
N ALA A 119 3.81 7.01 -15.51
CA ALA A 119 3.49 5.71 -16.08
C ALA A 119 4.24 5.41 -17.38
N LEU A 120 4.65 4.15 -17.51
CA LEU A 120 5.21 3.55 -18.72
C LEU A 120 4.14 2.67 -19.37
N TRP A 121 3.89 2.91 -20.64
CA TRP A 121 2.91 2.18 -21.45
C TRP A 121 3.62 1.39 -22.54
N VAL A 122 3.07 0.25 -22.94
CA VAL A 122 3.57 -0.59 -24.04
C VAL A 122 2.44 -0.95 -24.98
N CYS A 123 2.65 -0.85 -26.29
CA CYS A 123 1.69 -1.37 -27.26
C CYS A 123 1.99 -2.86 -27.53
N PRO A 124 1.09 -3.80 -27.21
CA PRO A 124 1.32 -5.22 -27.47
C PRO A 124 1.44 -5.56 -28.97
N ARG A 125 0.88 -4.72 -29.85
CA ARG A 125 0.90 -4.93 -31.31
C ARG A 125 2.27 -4.68 -31.94
N CYS A 126 2.93 -3.58 -31.57
CA CYS A 126 4.19 -3.15 -32.19
C CYS A 126 5.38 -3.10 -31.22
N GLY A 127 5.17 -3.37 -29.94
CA GLY A 127 6.21 -3.37 -28.90
C GLY A 127 6.70 -1.99 -28.45
N LYS A 128 6.29 -0.89 -29.11
CA LYS A 128 6.72 0.48 -28.75
C LYS A 128 6.28 0.83 -27.32
N THR A 129 7.23 1.36 -26.53
CA THR A 129 6.97 1.87 -25.18
C THR A 129 6.90 3.40 -25.16
N ARG A 130 6.04 3.96 -24.32
CA ARG A 130 5.87 5.42 -24.17
C ARG A 130 5.70 5.81 -22.71
N PHE A 131 6.33 6.90 -22.30
CA PHE A 131 6.09 7.52 -21.02
C PHE A 131 4.94 8.52 -21.17
N ALA A 132 3.88 8.34 -20.40
CA ALA A 132 2.75 9.27 -20.38
C ALA A 132 1.99 9.15 -19.07
N ASN A 133 1.35 10.24 -18.65
CA ASN A 133 0.50 10.27 -17.46
C ASN A 133 -0.85 9.60 -17.73
N THR A 134 -1.42 9.87 -18.90
CA THR A 134 -2.63 9.22 -19.42
C THR A 134 -2.29 8.18 -20.47
N LYS A 135 -3.24 7.28 -20.75
CA LYS A 135 -3.10 6.23 -21.77
C LYS A 135 -2.85 6.86 -23.14
N PRO A 136 -1.65 6.71 -23.74
CA PRO A 136 -1.33 7.38 -24.99
C PRO A 136 -1.88 6.56 -26.18
N PRO A 137 -2.35 7.20 -27.26
CA PRO A 137 -2.61 6.49 -28.50
C PRO A 137 -1.31 5.95 -29.08
N CYS A 138 -1.39 4.80 -29.78
CA CYS A 138 -0.27 4.26 -30.52
C CYS A 138 -0.39 4.57 -32.02
N GLU A 139 0.71 5.02 -32.63
CA GLU A 139 0.79 5.29 -34.09
C GLU A 139 0.41 4.10 -34.97
N CYS A 140 0.59 2.86 -34.48
CA CYS A 140 0.21 1.66 -35.24
C CYS A 140 -1.29 1.33 -35.15
N GLY A 141 -2.10 2.18 -34.52
CA GLY A 141 -3.52 1.94 -34.24
C GLY A 141 -3.79 0.89 -33.15
N GLY A 142 -2.74 0.38 -32.48
CA GLY A 142 -2.88 -0.55 -31.36
C GLY A 142 -3.19 0.15 -30.04
N GLU A 143 -3.84 -0.56 -29.11
CA GLU A 143 -4.12 -0.04 -27.77
C GLU A 143 -2.88 -0.17 -26.88
N ALA A 144 -2.42 0.93 -26.29
CA ALA A 144 -1.35 0.90 -25.31
C ALA A 144 -1.85 0.28 -24.00
N ARG A 145 -1.06 -0.57 -23.35
CA ARG A 145 -1.37 -1.19 -22.05
C ARG A 145 -0.39 -0.68 -21.00
N LEU A 146 -0.84 -0.56 -19.75
CA LEU A 146 0.04 -0.10 -18.67
C LEU A 146 1.12 -1.16 -18.39
N LYS A 147 2.39 -0.75 -18.46
CA LYS A 147 3.55 -1.62 -18.19
C LYS A 147 4.05 -1.44 -16.76
N GLU A 148 4.24 -0.20 -16.34
CA GLU A 148 4.84 0.12 -15.03
C GLU A 148 4.33 1.46 -14.50
N ILE A 149 4.16 1.55 -13.18
CA ILE A 149 3.92 2.80 -12.46
C ILE A 149 5.26 3.20 -11.82
N ARG A 150 5.79 4.36 -12.18
CA ARG A 150 7.12 4.81 -11.82
C ARG A 150 7.30 4.80 -10.30
N GLY A 151 8.43 4.26 -9.86
CA GLY A 151 8.76 4.17 -8.43
C GLY A 151 7.99 3.09 -7.66
N SER A 152 7.15 2.28 -8.32
CA SER A 152 6.73 0.98 -7.79
C SER A 152 7.72 -0.09 -8.24
N THR A 153 7.88 -1.16 -7.46
CA THR A 153 8.54 -2.36 -7.98
C THR A 153 7.50 -3.20 -8.70
N PRO A 154 7.89 -4.00 -9.71
CA PRO A 154 7.03 -5.03 -10.28
C PRO A 154 6.40 -5.96 -9.24
N ALA A 155 6.95 -6.07 -8.02
CA ALA A 155 6.40 -6.87 -6.94
C ALA A 155 5.52 -6.09 -5.94
N SER A 156 5.40 -4.77 -6.08
CA SER A 156 4.51 -3.96 -5.25
C SER A 156 3.08 -4.49 -5.33
N ARG A 157 2.38 -4.55 -4.20
CA ARG A 157 0.96 -4.88 -4.12
C ARG A 157 0.16 -3.61 -3.78
N PHE A 158 -1.05 -3.53 -4.31
CA PHE A 158 -1.91 -2.34 -4.20
C PHE A 158 -3.26 -2.70 -3.58
N LEU A 159 -3.63 -1.97 -2.53
CA LEU A 159 -4.98 -1.98 -1.98
C LEU A 159 -5.67 -0.68 -2.41
N ILE A 160 -6.82 -0.78 -3.06
CA ILE A 160 -7.61 0.36 -3.52
C ILE A 160 -8.86 0.52 -2.67
N LEU A 161 -9.35 1.75 -2.58
CA LEU A 161 -10.62 2.10 -1.95
C LEU A 161 -11.59 2.56 -3.04
N GLU A 162 -12.50 1.67 -3.40
CA GLU A 162 -13.52 1.87 -4.42
C GLU A 162 -14.80 2.46 -3.79
N LEU A 163 -15.38 3.47 -4.44
CA LEU A 163 -16.68 4.02 -4.09
C LEU A 163 -17.76 3.20 -4.81
N VAL A 164 -18.51 2.41 -4.04
CA VAL A 164 -19.48 1.44 -4.57
C VAL A 164 -20.74 2.14 -5.07
N GLU A 165 -21.25 3.04 -4.25
CA GLU A 165 -22.39 3.89 -4.58
C GLU A 165 -21.85 5.28 -4.92
N ARG A 166 -21.75 5.55 -6.22
CA ARG A 166 -21.14 6.78 -6.75
C ARG A 166 -22.08 7.52 -7.68
N LEU A 167 -22.02 8.84 -7.67
CA LEU A 167 -22.62 9.69 -8.68
C LEU A 167 -21.77 9.69 -9.97
N PRO A 168 -22.33 10.06 -11.14
CA PRO A 168 -21.61 9.97 -12.42
C PRO A 168 -20.30 10.78 -12.49
N PHE A 169 -20.21 11.86 -11.72
CA PHE A 169 -19.02 12.72 -11.65
C PHE A 169 -17.98 12.25 -10.63
N GLU A 170 -18.33 11.31 -9.75
CA GLU A 170 -17.43 10.85 -8.70
C GLU A 170 -16.45 9.79 -9.23
N PRO A 171 -15.17 9.88 -8.81
CA PRO A 171 -14.18 8.90 -9.21
C PRO A 171 -14.55 7.52 -8.66
N ARG A 172 -14.29 6.48 -9.44
CA ARG A 172 -14.50 5.09 -9.01
C ARG A 172 -13.60 4.71 -7.84
N ILE A 173 -12.35 5.19 -7.84
CA ILE A 173 -11.35 4.88 -6.82
C ILE A 173 -10.97 6.18 -6.11
N LEU A 174 -11.23 6.23 -4.80
CA LEU A 174 -10.98 7.41 -3.97
C LEU A 174 -9.54 7.46 -3.43
N GLY A 175 -8.84 6.33 -3.44
CA GLY A 175 -7.47 6.26 -2.94
C GLY A 175 -6.89 4.86 -2.99
N TYR A 176 -5.60 4.77 -2.71
CA TYR A 176 -4.89 3.49 -2.66
C TYR A 176 -3.74 3.51 -1.63
N VAL A 177 -3.35 2.31 -1.22
CA VAL A 177 -2.14 2.03 -0.44
C VAL A 177 -1.25 1.07 -1.22
N ARG A 178 0.06 1.35 -1.23
CA ARG A 178 1.06 0.51 -1.89
C ARG A 178 2.04 -0.07 -0.88
N LEU A 179 2.23 -1.39 -0.96
CA LEU A 179 3.23 -2.10 -0.19
C LEU A 179 4.36 -2.60 -1.10
N ASP A 180 5.60 -2.21 -0.78
CA ASP A 180 6.78 -2.48 -1.63
C ASP A 180 7.69 -3.55 -1.01
N PRO A 181 7.95 -4.66 -1.73
CA PRO A 181 9.12 -5.51 -1.55
C PRO A 181 10.15 -5.31 -2.67
N PRO A 182 11.43 -5.69 -2.47
CA PRO A 182 12.04 -6.01 -1.17
C PRO A 182 12.12 -4.76 -0.28
N ILE A 183 12.55 -4.92 0.96
CA ILE A 183 12.70 -3.81 1.89
C ILE A 183 14.06 -3.13 1.67
N PRO A 184 14.15 -1.83 1.37
CA PRO A 184 15.43 -1.16 1.15
C PRO A 184 16.23 -1.08 2.45
N ARG A 185 17.56 -1.03 2.37
CA ARG A 185 18.40 -0.71 3.54
C ARG A 185 17.99 0.63 4.14
N MET A 186 18.16 0.75 5.45
CA MET A 186 17.72 1.93 6.18
C MET A 186 18.83 2.43 7.10
N HIS A 187 19.10 3.73 7.03
CA HIS A 187 20.11 4.42 7.81
C HIS A 187 19.45 5.58 8.53
N ARG A 188 19.92 5.90 9.73
CA ARG A 188 19.41 6.99 10.56
C ARG A 188 20.37 8.17 10.53
N ARG A 189 19.82 9.38 10.45
CA ARG A 189 20.59 10.62 10.68
C ARG A 189 20.73 10.88 12.18
N VAL A 190 21.94 11.19 12.64
CA VAL A 190 22.22 11.59 14.03
C VAL A 190 23.12 12.84 14.04
N PRO A 191 23.15 13.62 15.14
CA PRO A 191 24.18 14.63 15.35
C PRO A 191 25.57 14.00 15.20
N GLY A 192 26.37 14.51 14.25
CA GLY A 192 27.72 13.99 13.98
C GLY A 192 27.83 12.91 12.90
N GLY A 193 26.72 12.45 12.28
CA GLY A 193 26.83 11.55 11.12
C GLY A 193 25.60 10.73 10.77
N VAL A 194 25.85 9.53 10.22
CA VAL A 194 24.82 8.59 9.78
C VAL A 194 25.08 7.23 10.42
N GLU A 195 24.09 6.70 11.11
CA GLU A 195 24.12 5.34 11.62
C GLU A 195 23.55 4.37 10.58
N ARG A 196 24.38 3.41 10.18
CA ARG A 196 24.01 2.42 9.16
C ARG A 196 23.14 1.31 9.75
N ASN A 197 22.29 0.74 8.89
CA ASN A 197 21.40 -0.40 9.19
C ASN A 197 20.64 -0.31 10.51
N ILE A 198 20.16 0.88 10.87
CA ILE A 198 19.56 1.19 12.18
C ILE A 198 18.48 0.19 12.62
N ARG A 199 17.67 -0.33 11.69
CA ARG A 199 16.61 -1.29 12.03
C ARG A 199 17.13 -2.60 12.63
N GLU A 200 18.32 -3.04 12.24
CA GLU A 200 18.96 -4.25 12.79
C GLU A 200 19.46 -4.04 14.23
N ARG A 201 19.54 -2.78 14.68
CA ARG A 201 19.82 -2.44 16.09
C ARG A 201 18.55 -2.42 16.94
N ILE A 202 17.38 -2.27 16.30
CA ILE A 202 16.08 -2.13 16.98
C ILE A 202 15.37 -3.48 17.04
N PHE A 203 15.29 -4.18 15.92
CA PHE A 203 14.54 -5.42 15.75
C PHE A 203 15.44 -6.55 15.23
N PRO A 204 14.98 -7.82 15.30
CA PRO A 204 15.71 -8.95 14.75
C PRO A 204 16.07 -8.75 13.27
N LYS A 205 17.30 -9.12 12.92
CA LYS A 205 17.84 -8.89 11.58
C LYS A 205 17.00 -9.55 10.50
N ASP A 206 16.61 -10.80 10.70
CA ASP A 206 15.86 -11.60 9.74
C ASP A 206 14.45 -11.04 9.43
N TRP A 207 13.95 -10.04 10.17
CA TRP A 207 12.68 -9.38 9.88
C TRP A 207 12.70 -8.56 8.58
N PHE A 208 13.86 -8.06 8.15
CA PHE A 208 13.97 -7.16 7.00
C PHE A 208 14.73 -7.76 5.82
N HIS A 209 15.41 -8.88 6.00
CA HIS A 209 16.26 -9.46 4.97
C HIS A 209 15.48 -10.43 4.06
N PRO A 210 15.81 -10.48 2.76
CA PRO A 210 16.86 -9.73 2.06
C PRO A 210 16.53 -8.23 1.92
N THR A 211 17.57 -7.39 2.12
CA THR A 211 17.52 -5.94 1.85
C THR A 211 18.29 -5.58 0.58
N PHE A 212 18.00 -4.43 -0.01
CA PHE A 212 18.67 -3.93 -1.22
C PHE A 212 19.11 -2.46 -1.07
N GLU A 213 20.12 -2.03 -1.85
CA GLU A 213 20.64 -0.66 -1.85
C GLU A 213 20.11 0.22 -3.00
N GLY A 214 19.51 -0.39 -4.02
CA GLY A 214 18.96 0.28 -5.21
C GLY A 214 19.36 -0.45 -6.49
N GLY A 215 18.96 0.06 -7.66
CA GLY A 215 19.39 -0.51 -8.95
C GLY A 215 18.79 -1.89 -9.26
N LYS A 216 19.51 -2.73 -10.03
CA LYS A 216 19.03 -4.07 -10.44
C LYS A 216 19.01 -5.10 -9.29
N ASP A 217 19.54 -4.75 -8.13
CA ASP A 217 19.65 -5.66 -6.97
C ASP A 217 18.29 -6.05 -6.38
N TRP A 218 17.22 -5.28 -6.62
CA TRP A 218 15.90 -5.68 -6.13
C TRP A 218 15.34 -6.90 -6.87
N GLU A 219 15.66 -7.08 -8.17
CA GLU A 219 15.16 -8.19 -8.98
C GLU A 219 15.66 -9.54 -8.46
N SER A 220 16.96 -9.61 -8.15
CA SER A 220 17.59 -10.83 -7.60
C SER A 220 17.14 -11.13 -6.16
N ALA A 221 16.70 -10.12 -5.42
CA ALA A 221 16.20 -10.26 -4.05
C ALA A 221 14.75 -10.75 -3.98
N LEU A 222 13.91 -10.49 -4.99
CA LEU A 222 12.48 -10.85 -4.96
C LEU A 222 12.21 -12.33 -4.71
N ASP A 223 12.96 -13.20 -5.39
CA ASP A 223 12.87 -14.65 -5.21
C ASP A 223 13.47 -15.13 -3.89
N ARG A 224 13.93 -14.23 -3.01
CA ARG A 224 14.38 -14.54 -1.65
C ARG A 224 13.59 -13.80 -0.58
N VAL A 225 12.65 -12.93 -0.96
CA VAL A 225 11.81 -12.18 -0.01
C VAL A 225 11.01 -13.14 0.88
N HIS A 226 11.26 -13.01 2.18
CA HIS A 226 10.61 -13.78 3.25
C HIS A 226 10.70 -12.96 4.56
N THR A 227 10.22 -11.72 4.51
CA THR A 227 10.43 -10.73 5.58
C THR A 227 9.34 -10.81 6.63
N ALA A 228 9.68 -10.52 7.89
CA ALA A 228 8.71 -10.39 8.99
C ALA A 228 8.18 -8.95 9.14
N ALA A 229 8.62 -8.04 8.27
CA ALA A 229 8.12 -6.68 8.19
C ALA A 229 7.46 -6.39 6.83
N SER A 230 6.57 -5.39 6.83
CA SER A 230 5.93 -4.84 5.63
C SER A 230 6.09 -3.33 5.59
N ARG A 231 6.30 -2.78 4.38
CA ARG A 231 6.50 -1.34 4.17
C ARG A 231 5.32 -0.74 3.45
N ILE A 232 4.61 0.19 4.10
CA ILE A 232 3.70 1.10 3.40
C ILE A 232 4.57 2.16 2.70
N ALA A 233 4.66 2.04 1.38
CA ALA A 233 5.48 2.94 0.56
C ALA A 233 4.72 4.18 0.12
N ARG A 234 3.41 4.05 -0.14
CA ARG A 234 2.52 5.14 -0.56
C ARG A 234 1.14 4.97 0.05
N VAL A 235 0.54 6.11 0.39
CA VAL A 235 -0.88 6.27 0.70
C VAL A 235 -1.32 7.50 -0.08
N VAL A 236 -2.27 7.35 -0.98
CA VAL A 236 -2.78 8.44 -1.81
C VAL A 236 -4.29 8.45 -1.71
N VAL A 237 -4.83 9.65 -1.48
CA VAL A 237 -6.27 9.92 -1.48
C VAL A 237 -6.52 11.01 -2.52
N HIS A 238 -7.59 10.83 -3.29
CA HIS A 238 -8.09 11.78 -4.26
C HIS A 238 -8.23 13.16 -3.60
N PRO A 239 -7.76 14.25 -4.23
CA PRO A 239 -7.72 15.58 -3.62
C PRO A 239 -9.02 16.01 -2.95
N ASP A 240 -10.15 15.80 -3.63
CA ASP A 240 -11.48 16.23 -3.18
C ASP A 240 -11.98 15.46 -1.94
N TYR A 241 -11.35 14.33 -1.59
CA TYR A 241 -11.75 13.46 -0.48
C TYR A 241 -10.71 13.42 0.65
N ARG A 242 -9.65 14.25 0.60
CA ARG A 242 -8.57 14.24 1.61
C ARG A 242 -9.04 14.62 3.02
N SER A 243 -10.07 15.46 3.13
CA SER A 243 -10.66 15.88 4.41
C SER A 243 -11.56 14.83 5.05
N GLU A 244 -11.88 13.75 4.35
CA GLU A 244 -12.90 12.78 4.76
C GLU A 244 -12.36 11.69 5.69
N GLY A 245 -11.10 11.75 6.11
CA GLY A 245 -10.50 10.74 6.98
C GLY A 245 -10.09 9.43 6.27
N LEU A 246 -10.29 9.33 4.95
CA LEU A 246 -9.99 8.13 4.16
C LEU A 246 -8.52 7.71 4.24
N GLY A 247 -7.59 8.64 4.51
CA GLY A 247 -6.18 8.32 4.67
C GLY A 247 -5.89 7.43 5.88
N ALA A 248 -6.53 7.69 7.02
CA ALA A 248 -6.41 6.85 8.22
C ALA A 248 -7.08 5.48 7.99
N LEU A 249 -8.29 5.50 7.43
CA LEU A 249 -9.04 4.30 7.07
C LEU A 249 -8.24 3.38 6.12
N LEU A 250 -7.60 3.94 5.09
CA LEU A 250 -6.74 3.19 4.17
C LEU A 250 -5.58 2.51 4.89
N VAL A 251 -4.95 3.18 5.85
CA VAL A 251 -3.87 2.59 6.65
C VAL A 251 -4.39 1.47 7.53
N GLU A 252 -5.53 1.64 8.20
CA GLU A 252 -6.17 0.59 9.02
C GLU A 252 -6.52 -0.65 8.18
N LEU A 253 -7.10 -0.45 7.00
CA LEU A 253 -7.40 -1.52 6.05
C LEU A 253 -6.12 -2.21 5.55
N ALA A 254 -5.05 -1.45 5.33
CA ALA A 254 -3.75 -2.02 4.97
C ALA A 254 -3.15 -2.85 6.12
N LEU A 255 -3.30 -2.43 7.38
CA LEU A 255 -2.86 -3.23 8.53
C LEU A 255 -3.64 -4.55 8.62
N ALA A 256 -4.96 -4.53 8.42
CA ALA A 256 -5.78 -5.73 8.37
C ALA A 256 -5.35 -6.66 7.23
N TRP A 257 -5.13 -6.09 6.04
CA TRP A 257 -4.65 -6.81 4.87
C TRP A 257 -3.30 -7.48 5.11
N VAL A 258 -2.34 -6.77 5.71
CA VAL A 258 -1.02 -7.32 6.09
C VAL A 258 -1.18 -8.46 7.09
N LYS A 259 -2.00 -8.29 8.14
CA LYS A 259 -2.21 -9.31 9.17
C LYS A 259 -2.82 -10.59 8.62
N GLU A 260 -3.82 -10.47 7.75
CA GLU A 260 -4.52 -11.63 7.20
C GLU A 260 -3.75 -12.36 6.11
N ARG A 261 -3.01 -11.61 5.28
CA ARG A 261 -2.46 -12.11 4.02
C ARG A 261 -0.94 -12.11 3.98
N ALA A 262 -0.27 -11.61 5.02
CA ALA A 262 1.19 -11.45 5.07
C ALA A 262 1.79 -10.71 3.85
N VAL A 263 1.05 -9.72 3.35
CA VAL A 263 1.41 -8.92 2.17
C VAL A 263 2.70 -8.14 2.42
N PRO A 264 3.58 -7.97 1.41
CA PRO A 264 3.33 -8.20 -0.01
C PRO A 264 3.52 -9.64 -0.52
N GLU A 265 4.33 -10.47 0.14
CA GLU A 265 4.71 -11.78 -0.39
C GLU A 265 3.83 -12.95 0.04
N GLY A 266 3.10 -12.81 1.16
CA GLY A 266 2.22 -13.87 1.66
C GLY A 266 2.94 -15.14 2.10
N ARG A 267 4.19 -15.02 2.60
CA ARG A 267 5.06 -16.16 2.94
C ARG A 267 5.39 -16.28 4.43
N ARG A 268 5.54 -15.15 5.13
CA ARG A 268 5.93 -15.09 6.54
C ARG A 268 5.01 -14.16 7.31
N GLU A 269 4.65 -14.57 8.53
CA GLU A 269 3.92 -13.72 9.46
C GLU A 269 4.63 -12.39 9.68
N LYS A 270 3.84 -11.31 9.76
CA LYS A 270 4.34 -9.95 9.85
C LYS A 270 4.24 -9.47 11.29
N HIS A 271 5.38 -9.09 11.85
CA HIS A 271 5.49 -8.52 13.18
C HIS A 271 5.40 -6.99 13.17
N LEU A 272 5.79 -6.35 12.06
CA LEU A 272 5.94 -4.90 11.98
C LEU A 272 5.45 -4.35 10.65
N VAL A 273 4.70 -3.25 10.69
CA VAL A 273 4.45 -2.40 9.52
C VAL A 273 5.14 -1.07 9.71
N TYR A 274 5.87 -0.58 8.71
CA TYR A 274 6.53 0.72 8.80
C TYR A 274 6.34 1.55 7.54
N THR A 275 6.54 2.86 7.67
CA THR A 275 6.49 3.81 6.56
C THR A 275 7.60 4.85 6.67
N VAL A 276 7.92 5.49 5.53
CA VAL A 276 8.84 6.62 5.46
C VAL A 276 8.09 7.77 4.78
N ALA A 277 7.60 8.72 5.56
CA ALA A 277 6.55 9.64 5.11
C ALA A 277 6.81 11.09 5.55
N GLN A 278 7.39 11.93 4.69
CA GLN A 278 7.64 13.35 4.99
C GLN A 278 6.37 14.08 5.43
N MET A 279 5.23 13.73 4.84
CA MET A 279 3.92 14.29 5.18
C MET A 279 3.49 14.04 6.63
N ALA A 280 4.02 13.02 7.30
CA ALA A 280 3.68 12.72 8.69
C ALA A 280 4.09 13.85 9.67
N ARG A 281 5.02 14.74 9.27
CA ARG A 281 5.34 15.96 10.04
C ARG A 281 4.20 16.97 10.05
N TYR A 282 3.35 16.95 9.03
CA TYR A 282 2.32 17.97 8.81
C TYR A 282 0.91 17.42 9.05
N HIS A 283 0.73 16.10 9.05
CA HIS A 283 -0.56 15.48 9.28
C HIS A 283 -0.43 14.18 10.12
N PRO A 284 -1.06 14.09 11.30
CA PRO A 284 -0.85 12.98 12.24
C PRO A 284 -1.69 11.74 11.91
N PHE A 285 -2.04 11.46 10.64
CA PHE A 285 -2.98 10.35 10.36
C PHE A 285 -2.37 8.99 10.69
N PHE A 286 -1.08 8.79 10.45
CA PHE A 286 -0.38 7.58 10.88
C PHE A 286 -0.37 7.44 12.41
N GLU A 287 -0.09 8.51 13.14
CA GLU A 287 -0.07 8.49 14.61
C GLU A 287 -1.47 8.27 15.20
N LYS A 288 -2.52 8.82 14.59
CA LYS A 288 -3.92 8.55 14.97
C LYS A 288 -4.28 7.07 14.85
N VAL A 289 -3.74 6.38 13.84
CA VAL A 289 -3.90 4.92 13.67
C VAL A 289 -3.03 4.13 14.66
N GLY A 290 -2.05 4.77 15.32
CA GLY A 290 -1.19 4.15 16.33
C GLY A 290 0.25 3.91 15.87
N PHE A 291 0.66 4.41 14.70
CA PHE A 291 2.08 4.39 14.34
C PHE A 291 2.88 5.29 15.28
N ARG A 292 4.07 4.84 15.67
CA ARG A 292 5.01 5.59 16.50
C ARG A 292 6.21 6.01 15.68
N TYR A 293 6.62 7.26 15.83
CA TYR A 293 7.82 7.81 15.22
C TYR A 293 9.08 7.20 15.84
N LEU A 294 10.04 6.82 15.01
CA LEU A 294 11.27 6.19 15.46
C LEU A 294 12.49 7.10 15.28
N PHE A 295 12.68 7.62 14.08
CA PHE A 295 13.84 8.42 13.71
C PHE A 295 13.68 9.00 12.30
N ASP A 296 14.60 9.88 11.91
CA ASP A 296 14.74 10.32 10.53
C ASP A 296 15.75 9.47 9.76
N THR A 297 15.44 9.16 8.50
CA THR A 297 16.39 8.54 7.58
C THR A 297 17.64 9.40 7.41
N ALA A 298 18.71 8.85 6.83
CA ALA A 298 19.89 9.64 6.44
C ALA A 298 19.54 10.88 5.59
N SER A 299 18.48 10.79 4.77
CA SER A 299 17.92 11.89 3.97
C SER A 299 16.95 12.82 4.72
N GLY A 300 16.75 12.64 6.04
CA GLY A 300 15.89 13.51 6.86
C GLY A 300 14.39 13.20 6.81
N ARG A 301 13.99 12.08 6.19
CA ARG A 301 12.58 11.70 6.09
C ARG A 301 12.17 10.89 7.33
N PRO A 302 11.02 11.19 7.97
CA PRO A 302 10.62 10.51 9.18
C PRO A 302 10.20 9.06 8.92
N VAL A 303 10.60 8.18 9.83
CA VAL A 303 10.24 6.78 9.87
C VAL A 303 9.26 6.55 11.01
N LEU A 304 8.11 5.94 10.69
CA LEU A 304 7.12 5.54 11.67
C LEU A 304 6.85 4.06 11.55
N ALA A 305 6.53 3.41 12.67
CA ALA A 305 6.23 1.98 12.70
C ALA A 305 5.03 1.65 13.59
N TYR A 306 4.31 0.61 13.20
CA TYR A 306 3.18 0.02 13.89
C TYR A 306 3.51 -1.46 14.19
N PRO A 307 3.51 -1.87 15.46
CA PRO A 307 3.70 -3.26 15.84
C PRO A 307 2.42 -4.08 15.62
N LEU A 308 2.53 -5.20 14.93
CA LEU A 308 1.43 -6.16 14.74
C LEU A 308 1.39 -7.23 15.83
N THR A 309 2.47 -7.38 16.59
CA THR A 309 2.68 -8.42 17.60
C THR A 309 3.24 -7.81 18.89
N GLU A 310 3.06 -8.50 20.02
CA GLU A 310 3.62 -8.12 21.32
C GLU A 310 5.15 -8.08 21.30
N GLU A 311 5.79 -8.97 20.53
CA GLU A 311 7.25 -8.97 20.35
C GLU A 311 7.72 -7.66 19.69
N ALA A 312 7.04 -7.23 18.62
CA ALA A 312 7.37 -5.96 17.97
C ALA A 312 7.10 -4.75 18.88
N GLU A 313 6.02 -4.80 19.67
CA GLU A 313 5.70 -3.79 20.69
C GLU A 313 6.84 -3.67 21.70
N HIS A 314 7.32 -4.80 22.23
CA HIS A 314 8.45 -4.84 23.18
C HIS A 314 9.72 -4.20 22.61
N TYR A 315 10.11 -4.57 21.38
CA TYR A 315 11.28 -3.97 20.72
C TYR A 315 11.13 -2.45 20.54
N LEU A 316 9.93 -2.01 20.17
CA LEU A 316 9.67 -0.60 19.91
C LEU A 316 9.66 0.22 21.20
N GLU A 317 9.04 -0.27 22.26
CA GLU A 317 9.08 0.37 23.57
C GLU A 317 10.50 0.46 24.13
N ARG A 318 11.26 -0.64 24.06
CA ARG A 318 12.65 -0.66 24.52
C ARG A 318 13.47 0.40 23.80
N PHE A 319 13.36 0.47 22.48
CA PHE A 319 14.05 1.49 21.69
C PHE A 319 13.65 2.91 22.09
N LEU A 320 12.35 3.18 22.24
CA LEU A 320 11.87 4.50 22.67
C LEU A 320 12.32 4.89 24.09
N LYS A 321 12.61 3.91 24.97
CA LYS A 321 13.08 4.14 26.35
C LYS A 321 14.61 4.31 26.42
N GLU A 322 15.35 3.50 25.67
CA GLU A 322 16.81 3.36 25.81
C GLU A 322 17.61 4.21 24.82
N ASP A 323 17.12 4.43 23.60
CA ASP A 323 17.86 5.20 22.61
C ASP A 323 17.85 6.71 22.95
N PRO A 324 19.03 7.37 23.00
CA PRO A 324 19.14 8.74 23.48
C PRO A 324 18.37 9.75 22.63
N TYR A 325 18.20 9.48 21.33
CA TYR A 325 17.44 10.35 20.43
C TYR A 325 15.95 10.03 20.48
N ALA A 326 15.61 8.74 20.52
CA ALA A 326 14.22 8.29 20.51
C ALA A 326 13.47 8.70 21.78
N ARG A 327 14.16 8.65 22.93
CA ARG A 327 13.62 9.04 24.24
C ARG A 327 13.15 10.50 24.26
N ALA A 328 13.82 11.39 23.53
CA ALA A 328 13.48 12.81 23.52
C ALA A 328 12.10 13.10 22.91
N HIS A 329 11.67 12.30 21.93
CA HIS A 329 10.37 12.47 21.27
C HIS A 329 9.32 11.44 21.72
N GLY A 330 9.72 10.36 22.39
CA GLY A 330 8.81 9.38 23.01
C GLY A 330 7.82 8.75 22.02
N GLY A 331 8.24 8.55 20.77
CA GLY A 331 7.37 8.01 19.72
C GLY A 331 6.45 9.01 19.01
N ARG A 332 6.52 10.31 19.33
CA ARG A 332 5.68 11.35 18.70
C ARG A 332 6.46 12.17 17.68
N LEU A 333 5.88 12.41 16.51
CA LEU A 333 6.41 13.27 15.46
C LEU A 333 5.62 14.55 15.32
N PHE A 334 4.30 14.45 15.20
CA PHE A 334 3.47 15.62 14.96
C PHE A 334 3.31 16.45 16.23
N VAL A 335 3.67 17.72 16.12
CA VAL A 335 3.43 18.72 17.16
C VAL A 335 2.53 19.78 16.57
N SER A 336 1.32 19.92 17.11
CA SER A 336 0.38 20.96 16.67
C SER A 336 1.02 22.33 16.91
N ARG A 337 1.11 23.13 15.84
CA ARG A 337 1.51 24.55 15.95
C ARG A 337 0.36 25.44 16.41
N PHE A 338 -0.88 24.95 16.34
CA PHE A 338 -2.04 25.64 16.86
C PHE A 338 -2.17 25.33 18.35
N GLY A 339 -2.11 26.38 19.17
CA GLY A 339 -2.50 26.31 20.58
C GLY A 339 -4.02 26.11 20.72
N ARG A 340 -4.51 26.09 21.95
CA ARG A 340 -5.96 26.07 22.23
C ARG A 340 -6.58 27.35 21.64
N VAL A 341 -7.26 27.23 20.52
CA VAL A 341 -8.00 28.36 19.93
C VAL A 341 -9.17 28.65 20.88
N ARG A 342 -9.28 29.89 21.36
CA ARG A 342 -10.44 30.32 22.15
C ARG A 342 -11.68 30.09 21.28
N GLY A 343 -12.59 29.25 21.75
CA GLY A 343 -13.89 29.07 21.10
C GLY A 343 -14.63 30.41 21.00
N LEU A 344 -15.65 30.46 20.14
CA LEU A 344 -16.49 31.64 20.04
C LEU A 344 -17.09 31.96 21.42
N PRO A 345 -17.06 33.23 21.88
CA PRO A 345 -17.57 33.63 23.20
C PRO A 345 -19.10 33.51 23.30
N GLY A 346 -19.79 33.21 22.21
CA GLY A 346 -21.22 32.98 22.15
C GLY A 346 -21.66 32.52 20.75
N SER A 347 -22.95 32.25 20.59
CA SER A 347 -23.53 31.82 19.31
C SER A 347 -23.32 32.86 18.20
N ILE A 348 -23.07 32.39 16.97
CA ILE A 348 -22.99 33.25 15.78
C ILE A 348 -24.37 33.86 15.53
N ARG A 349 -24.46 35.20 15.46
CA ARG A 349 -25.67 35.93 15.06
C ARG A 349 -25.50 36.46 13.64
N LEU A 350 -26.38 36.06 12.74
CA LEU A 350 -26.47 36.62 11.40
C LEU A 350 -27.29 37.92 11.45
N VAL A 351 -26.68 39.06 11.19
CA VAL A 351 -27.33 40.38 11.22
C VAL A 351 -27.30 41.00 9.84
N GLY A 352 -28.44 41.46 9.33
CA GLY A 352 -28.53 42.18 8.05
C GLY A 352 -28.36 41.32 6.79
N VAL A 353 -28.43 39.99 6.90
CA VAL A 353 -28.30 39.10 5.75
C VAL A 353 -29.57 39.18 4.90
N ARG A 354 -29.45 39.74 3.70
CA ARG A 354 -30.51 39.69 2.67
C ARG A 354 -30.10 38.69 1.61
N LYS A 355 -31.05 37.85 1.21
CA LYS A 355 -30.89 36.94 0.07
C LYS A 355 -30.91 37.79 -1.19
N GLY A 356 -29.79 37.83 -1.91
CA GLY A 356 -29.71 38.38 -3.26
C GLY A 356 -30.22 37.35 -4.25
#